data_AF-A0A1Y1YNU8-F1
#
_entry.id   AF-A0A1Y1YNU8-F1
#
_cell.length_a   1.000
_cell.length_b   1.000
_cell.length_c   1.000
_cell.angle_alpha   90.00
_cell.angle_beta   90.00
_cell.angle_gamma   90.00
#
_symmetry.space_group_name_H-M   'P 1'
#
loop_
_entity.id
_entity.type
_entity.pdbx_description
1 polymer ?
#
loop_
_entity_poly.entity_id
_entity_poly.type
_entity_poly.pdbx_seq_one_letter_code
_entity_poly.pdbx_strand_id
1 'polypeptide(L)'
;MRFDSVGWYDNGYADICDDEHKYPCPDIIVLGTTQLARRYHNNETINLNKYIRNYLKKTGISFESKFTKYAYYDYNVNNNWLAVPLAIDFRIFKFNSTTFDHCINNRYDLKYPPPRSNSWERNYKETWTWEKVLEYSKIITECTGYPGLKLLNNYYEDMNFLINFCQSLNIPFFTEDSDLNIKKCGLRKPEYIKKLSILKELVGNHYVEKWFNETDIENWMNSPYPDSFKDLKKITYNDTTILDDSFINGLYYANLYSFTQADEIKYSYYPGSSSLLGSGLVITKKSKYPDELFEFFEILIDEKYPVYSGINPSVTPIDNIYGNECMNINVDKKENCNSLLGNDGIFPYYYINNNTTEIVYLKHISIESDRGISIDHYNISNSLNSELFSNIQNFNFKCDNHLSFEYKTIIINSKFKIEIPINSKEKLILKSMSDVEKGNIEHDNELKCEIYSHTFKTAKPISFPYNNFMEIKNLEIQSPTTLFFAHLYYNYYRTYKKKRQHLKI
;
A
#
# COMPACT_ATOMS: atom_id res chain seq x y z
N MET A 1 -20.13 25.93 5.33
CA MET A 1 -18.79 25.36 5.58
C MET A 1 -17.86 25.83 4.46
N ARG A 2 -16.70 26.37 4.79
CA ARG A 2 -15.66 26.80 3.82
C ARG A 2 -14.53 25.79 3.88
N PHE A 3 -13.98 25.44 2.72
CA PHE A 3 -12.82 24.55 2.61
C PHE A 3 -11.70 25.30 1.91
N ASP A 4 -10.51 25.29 2.52
CA ASP A 4 -9.31 25.90 1.97
C ASP A 4 -8.24 24.82 1.77
N SER A 5 -7.65 24.76 0.56
CA SER A 5 -6.50 23.91 0.28
C SER A 5 -5.22 24.70 0.55
N VAL A 6 -4.46 24.29 1.56
CA VAL A 6 -3.22 24.96 1.99
C VAL A 6 -1.97 24.10 1.78
N GLY A 7 -2.12 22.88 1.27
CA GLY A 7 -1.02 21.93 1.10
C GLY A 7 -0.64 21.19 2.39
N TRP A 8 -0.03 20.01 2.24
CA TRP A 8 0.21 19.07 3.35
C TRP A 8 1.18 19.60 4.41
N TYR A 9 2.21 20.32 3.96
CA TYR A 9 3.23 20.89 4.83
C TYR A 9 2.63 22.00 5.70
N ASP A 10 1.99 23.00 5.11
CA ASP A 10 1.45 24.14 5.86
C ASP A 10 0.32 23.72 6.79
N ASN A 11 -0.51 22.73 6.39
CA ASN A 11 -1.55 22.20 7.27
C ASN A 11 -0.97 21.62 8.57
N GLY A 12 0.14 20.89 8.48
CA GLY A 12 0.84 20.37 9.64
C GLY A 12 1.61 21.43 10.43
N TYR A 13 2.15 22.45 9.76
CA TYR A 13 3.32 23.16 10.28
C TYR A 13 3.30 24.69 10.25
N ALA A 14 2.46 25.33 9.46
CA ALA A 14 2.30 26.78 9.43
C ALA A 14 1.54 27.28 10.67
N ASP A 15 1.76 28.53 11.07
CA ASP A 15 1.01 29.12 12.18
C ASP A 15 -0.49 29.17 11.84
N ILE A 16 -1.34 28.92 12.84
CA ILE A 16 -2.80 29.01 12.74
C ILE A 16 -3.34 29.80 13.93
N CYS A 17 -4.49 30.45 13.75
CA CYS A 17 -5.25 31.12 14.81
C CYS A 17 -4.40 32.00 15.75
N ASP A 18 -3.87 33.11 15.26
CA ASP A 18 -3.29 34.14 16.12
C ASP A 18 -4.32 35.20 16.53
N ASP A 19 -4.04 35.89 17.63
CA ASP A 19 -4.95 36.89 18.19
C ASP A 19 -5.05 38.15 17.28
N GLU A 20 -4.02 38.40 16.46
CA GLU A 20 -3.99 39.49 15.48
C GLU A 20 -4.71 39.15 14.15
N HIS A 21 -5.25 37.93 14.01
CA HIS A 21 -5.92 37.44 12.79
C HIS A 21 -5.03 37.52 11.54
N LYS A 22 -3.71 37.44 11.70
CA LYS A 22 -2.75 37.36 10.60
C LYS A 22 -2.80 36.01 9.90
N TYR A 23 -3.16 34.96 10.64
CA TYR A 23 -3.20 33.59 10.15
C TYR A 23 -4.63 33.05 10.06
N PRO A 24 -4.92 32.12 9.14
CA PRO A 24 -6.21 31.47 9.08
C PRO A 24 -6.52 30.78 10.40
N CYS A 25 -7.79 30.80 10.80
CA CYS A 25 -8.26 30.11 12.00
C CYS A 25 -9.31 29.04 11.66
N PRO A 26 -8.87 27.88 11.14
CA PRO A 26 -9.77 26.82 10.73
C PRO A 26 -10.41 26.14 11.95
N ASP A 27 -11.66 25.70 11.81
CA ASP A 27 -12.35 24.91 12.83
C ASP A 27 -11.89 23.42 12.82
N ILE A 28 -11.67 22.88 11.61
CA ILE A 28 -11.20 21.52 11.35
C ILE A 28 -9.96 21.59 10.46
N ILE A 29 -8.96 20.76 10.76
CA ILE A 29 -7.80 20.52 9.92
C ILE A 29 -7.61 19.02 9.67
N VAL A 30 -7.11 18.65 8.49
CA VAL A 30 -6.75 17.28 8.13
C VAL A 30 -5.25 17.09 8.33
N LEU A 31 -4.85 16.27 9.29
CA LEU A 31 -3.43 16.08 9.62
C LEU A 31 -2.99 14.66 9.32
N GLY A 32 -1.75 14.51 8.86
CA GLY A 32 -1.06 13.24 8.85
C GLY A 32 -0.81 12.74 10.27
N THR A 33 -0.76 11.42 10.45
CA THR A 33 -0.51 10.82 11.78
C THR A 33 0.80 11.31 12.41
N THR A 34 1.83 11.62 11.60
CA THR A 34 3.11 12.20 12.07
C THR A 34 3.01 13.66 12.52
N GLN A 35 1.94 14.37 12.14
CA GLN A 35 1.74 15.79 12.43
C GLN A 35 0.88 16.04 13.68
N LEU A 36 0.11 15.03 14.11
CA LEU A 36 -0.87 15.14 15.21
C LEU A 36 -0.22 15.57 16.52
N ALA A 37 0.84 14.87 16.93
CA ALA A 37 1.51 15.11 18.20
C ALA A 37 2.03 16.54 18.30
N ARG A 38 2.60 17.08 17.21
CA ARG A 38 3.12 18.46 17.19
C ARG A 38 2.03 19.49 17.49
N ARG A 39 0.94 19.47 16.72
CA ARG A 39 -0.17 20.43 16.86
C ARG A 39 -0.80 20.33 18.25
N TYR A 40 -0.96 19.11 18.76
CA TYR A 40 -1.47 18.86 20.10
C TYR A 40 -0.55 19.41 21.20
N HIS A 41 0.75 19.13 21.14
CA HIS A 41 1.72 19.63 22.13
C HIS A 41 1.95 21.14 22.07
N ASN A 42 1.69 21.77 20.91
CA ASN A 42 1.61 23.22 20.79
C ASN A 42 0.31 23.83 21.34
N ASN A 43 -0.62 23.02 21.87
CA ASN A 43 -1.94 23.46 22.35
C ASN A 43 -2.81 24.11 21.26
N GLU A 44 -2.65 23.68 20.01
CA GLU A 44 -3.39 24.21 18.85
C GLU A 44 -4.65 23.39 18.53
N THR A 45 -4.75 22.17 19.09
CA THR A 45 -5.86 21.23 18.85
C THR A 45 -6.45 20.72 20.16
N ILE A 46 -7.66 20.16 20.12
CA ILE A 46 -8.32 19.61 21.31
C ILE A 46 -8.15 18.10 21.43
N ASN A 47 -8.22 17.59 22.67
CA ASN A 47 -8.39 16.16 22.94
C ASN A 47 -9.86 15.76 22.73
N LEU A 48 -10.09 14.67 21.99
CA LEU A 48 -11.41 14.16 21.64
C LEU A 48 -12.03 13.18 22.66
N ASN A 49 -11.33 12.83 23.74
CA ASN A 49 -11.77 11.84 24.74
C ASN A 49 -13.16 12.11 25.35
N LYS A 50 -13.53 13.39 25.57
CA LYS A 50 -14.87 13.75 26.08
C LYS A 50 -15.93 13.26 25.09
N TYR A 51 -15.74 13.58 23.82
CA TYR A 51 -16.68 13.29 22.74
C TYR A 51 -16.78 11.79 22.47
N ILE A 52 -15.64 11.09 22.42
CA ILE A 52 -15.61 9.63 22.25
C ILE A 52 -16.34 8.91 23.37
N ARG A 53 -16.18 9.36 24.63
CA ARG A 53 -16.94 8.80 25.76
C ARG A 53 -18.44 9.07 25.65
N ASN A 54 -18.83 10.25 25.17
CA ASN A 54 -20.23 10.59 24.96
C ASN A 54 -20.84 9.76 23.82
N TYR A 55 -20.11 9.57 22.72
CA TYR A 55 -20.48 8.68 21.64
C TYR A 55 -20.76 7.27 22.15
N LEU A 56 -19.83 6.68 22.91
CA LEU A 56 -20.02 5.35 23.52
C LEU A 56 -21.28 5.29 24.41
N LYS A 57 -21.54 6.31 25.22
CA LYS A 57 -22.75 6.38 26.05
C LYS A 57 -24.03 6.47 25.23
N LYS A 58 -23.98 7.19 24.09
CA LYS A 58 -25.12 7.43 23.20
C LYS A 58 -25.45 6.19 22.36
N THR A 59 -24.44 5.52 21.82
CA THR A 59 -24.62 4.43 20.84
C THR A 59 -24.45 3.03 21.44
N GLY A 60 -23.78 2.91 22.58
CA GLY A 60 -23.35 1.62 23.13
C GLY A 60 -22.18 0.97 22.39
N ILE A 61 -21.64 1.65 21.37
CA ILE A 61 -20.55 1.13 20.52
C ILE A 61 -19.27 1.90 20.85
N SER A 62 -18.17 1.19 21.11
CA SER A 62 -16.88 1.87 21.32
C SER A 62 -16.38 2.47 20.02
N PHE A 63 -15.86 3.69 20.09
CA PHE A 63 -15.33 4.40 18.94
C PHE A 63 -14.21 3.59 18.27
N GLU A 64 -13.36 2.97 19.09
CA GLU A 64 -12.27 2.12 18.66
C GLU A 64 -12.71 0.88 17.89
N SER A 65 -13.89 0.32 18.18
CA SER A 65 -14.39 -0.88 17.50
C SER A 65 -14.81 -0.63 16.04
N LYS A 66 -15.01 0.63 15.65
CA LYS A 66 -15.33 1.00 14.26
C LYS A 66 -14.08 1.02 13.39
N PHE A 67 -12.94 1.39 13.95
CA PHE A 67 -11.72 1.57 13.17
C PHE A 67 -10.83 0.35 13.21
N THR A 68 -9.97 0.26 12.20
CA THR A 68 -8.92 -0.74 12.17
C THR A 68 -8.08 -0.65 13.44
N LYS A 69 -7.60 -1.79 13.95
CA LYS A 69 -6.82 -1.87 15.19
C LYS A 69 -5.60 -0.93 15.25
N TYR A 70 -5.11 -0.48 14.09
CA TYR A 70 -3.97 0.42 13.98
C TYR A 70 -4.32 1.87 14.29
N ALA A 71 -5.58 2.28 14.08
CA ALA A 71 -6.04 3.62 14.37
C ALA A 71 -5.83 4.00 15.84
N TYR A 72 -5.97 3.04 16.76
CA TYR A 72 -5.65 3.29 18.16
C TYR A 72 -4.20 3.78 18.34
N TYR A 73 -3.22 3.15 17.68
CA TYR A 73 -1.81 3.51 17.86
C TYR A 73 -1.42 4.81 17.16
N ASP A 74 -2.09 5.14 16.06
CA ASP A 74 -1.71 6.27 15.21
C ASP A 74 -2.39 7.59 15.60
N TYR A 75 -3.56 7.51 16.25
CA TYR A 75 -4.38 8.68 16.59
C TYR A 75 -4.55 8.89 18.10
N ASN A 76 -4.03 7.97 18.93
CA ASN A 76 -4.01 8.10 20.38
C ASN A 76 -2.59 8.36 20.91
N VAL A 77 -2.42 9.49 21.62
CA VAL A 77 -1.15 9.88 22.23
C VAL A 77 -1.34 10.13 23.71
N ASN A 78 -0.62 9.38 24.55
CA ASN A 78 -0.69 9.48 26.02
C ASN A 78 -2.14 9.36 26.54
N ASN A 79 -2.90 8.39 26.02
CA ASN A 79 -4.32 8.19 26.31
C ASN A 79 -5.24 9.32 25.85
N ASN A 80 -4.83 10.14 24.87
CA ASN A 80 -5.64 11.21 24.29
C ASN A 80 -5.89 10.93 22.82
N TRP A 81 -7.15 10.83 22.44
CA TRP A 81 -7.54 10.82 21.03
C TRP A 81 -7.34 12.20 20.42
N LEU A 82 -6.49 12.29 19.40
CA LEU A 82 -6.12 13.56 18.77
C LEU A 82 -6.90 13.82 17.47
N ALA A 83 -7.39 12.78 16.81
CA ALA A 83 -8.14 12.90 15.56
C ALA A 83 -9.15 11.76 15.39
N VAL A 84 -10.07 11.95 14.45
CA VAL A 84 -10.89 10.89 13.87
C VAL A 84 -10.21 10.39 12.58
N PRO A 85 -9.88 9.09 12.45
CA PRO A 85 -9.24 8.56 11.24
C PRO A 85 -10.06 8.86 9.98
N LEU A 86 -9.42 9.35 8.93
CA LEU A 86 -10.08 9.78 7.69
C LEU A 86 -9.61 8.96 6.48
N ALA A 87 -8.30 8.88 6.28
CA ALA A 87 -7.72 8.12 5.18
C ALA A 87 -6.56 7.23 5.65
N ILE A 88 -6.41 6.12 4.94
CA ILE A 88 -5.25 5.24 5.08
C ILE A 88 -4.33 5.46 3.88
N ASP A 89 -3.03 5.43 4.15
CA ASP A 89 -1.99 5.37 3.13
C ASP A 89 -1.00 4.25 3.49
N PHE A 90 -0.54 3.52 2.49
CA PHE A 90 0.56 2.58 2.66
C PHE A 90 1.29 2.43 1.33
N ARG A 91 2.46 1.81 1.40
CA ARG A 91 3.35 1.69 0.25
C ARG A 91 3.17 0.34 -0.42
N ILE A 92 3.15 0.37 -1.73
CA ILE A 92 2.91 -0.74 -2.64
C ILE A 92 4.08 -0.83 -3.62
N PHE A 93 4.21 -1.98 -4.29
CA PHE A 93 5.13 -2.11 -5.41
C PHE A 93 4.37 -2.15 -6.72
N LYS A 94 4.81 -1.33 -7.68
CA LYS A 94 4.42 -1.42 -9.09
C LYS A 94 5.63 -1.88 -9.91
N PHE A 95 5.40 -2.35 -11.13
CA PHE A 95 6.46 -2.68 -12.08
C PHE A 95 5.99 -2.53 -13.52
N ASN A 96 6.92 -2.29 -14.45
CA ASN A 96 6.62 -2.21 -15.88
C ASN A 96 6.75 -3.59 -16.54
N SER A 97 5.63 -4.18 -16.98
CA SER A 97 5.61 -5.50 -17.60
C SER A 97 6.42 -5.55 -18.91
N THR A 98 6.39 -4.48 -19.71
CA THR A 98 7.13 -4.40 -20.98
C THR A 98 8.63 -4.47 -20.76
N THR A 99 9.15 -3.82 -19.73
CA THR A 99 10.57 -3.95 -19.36
C THR A 99 10.91 -5.35 -18.89
N PHE A 100 10.04 -5.95 -18.08
CA PHE A 100 10.25 -7.33 -17.64
C PHE A 100 10.27 -8.29 -18.83
N ASP A 101 9.32 -8.17 -19.76
CA ASP A 101 9.26 -8.98 -20.99
C ASP A 101 10.51 -8.80 -21.84
N HIS A 102 10.96 -7.55 -22.01
CA HIS A 102 12.19 -7.25 -22.73
C HIS A 102 13.40 -7.99 -22.13
N CYS A 103 13.58 -7.93 -20.81
CA CYS A 103 14.69 -8.59 -20.14
C CYS A 103 14.58 -10.12 -20.16
N ILE A 104 13.38 -10.67 -20.00
CA ILE A 104 13.12 -12.11 -20.11
C ILE A 104 13.45 -12.61 -21.52
N ASN A 105 13.01 -11.88 -22.55
CA ASN A 105 13.30 -12.20 -23.95
C ASN A 105 14.79 -12.12 -24.28
N ASN A 106 15.53 -11.24 -23.59
CA ASN A 106 17.00 -11.15 -23.65
C ASN A 106 17.71 -12.19 -22.75
N ARG A 107 16.99 -13.20 -22.25
CA ARG A 107 17.51 -14.33 -21.46
C ARG A 107 18.08 -13.95 -20.09
N TYR A 108 17.70 -12.81 -19.54
CA TYR A 108 17.96 -12.53 -18.13
C TYR A 108 17.07 -13.42 -17.25
N ASP A 109 17.58 -13.87 -16.10
CA ASP A 109 16.82 -14.66 -15.11
C ASP A 109 15.88 -13.75 -14.31
N LEU A 110 14.85 -13.26 -15.00
CA LEU A 110 13.82 -12.40 -14.46
C LEU A 110 12.47 -13.11 -14.57
N LYS A 111 11.59 -12.87 -13.61
CA LYS A 111 10.20 -13.36 -13.64
C LYS A 111 9.32 -12.25 -13.11
N TYR A 112 8.06 -12.22 -13.51
CA TYR A 112 7.13 -11.24 -12.97
C TYR A 112 7.03 -11.36 -11.44
N PRO A 113 7.07 -10.25 -10.70
CA PRO A 113 6.88 -10.23 -9.25
C PRO A 113 5.54 -10.86 -8.82
N PRO A 114 5.42 -11.37 -7.57
CA PRO A 114 4.19 -11.98 -7.10
C PRO A 114 3.07 -10.93 -6.99
N PRO A 115 1.80 -11.30 -7.18
CA PRO A 115 1.27 -12.66 -7.39
C PRO A 115 1.23 -13.12 -8.88
N ARG A 116 1.82 -12.37 -9.81
CA ARG A 116 1.58 -12.57 -11.26
C ARG A 116 2.31 -13.74 -11.89
N SER A 117 3.29 -14.34 -11.22
CA SER A 117 3.98 -15.54 -11.68
C SER A 117 3.69 -16.73 -10.78
N ASN A 118 3.37 -17.88 -11.37
CA ASN A 118 3.21 -19.15 -10.65
C ASN A 118 4.55 -19.70 -10.09
N SER A 119 5.67 -19.07 -10.43
CA SER A 119 7.00 -19.47 -9.96
C SER A 119 7.28 -19.08 -8.51
N TRP A 120 6.49 -18.18 -7.94
CA TRP A 120 6.55 -17.89 -6.52
C TRP A 120 5.82 -19.00 -5.77
N GLU A 121 6.55 -19.73 -4.93
CA GLU A 121 5.99 -20.81 -4.12
C GLU A 121 4.82 -20.31 -3.26
N ARG A 122 4.03 -21.23 -2.67
CA ARG A 122 2.96 -20.87 -1.71
C ARG A 122 3.46 -19.94 -0.60
N ASN A 123 4.76 -19.97 -0.29
CA ASN A 123 5.41 -19.08 0.65
C ASN A 123 6.23 -17.97 -0.04
N TYR A 124 5.58 -17.20 -0.92
CA TYR A 124 6.27 -16.11 -1.63
C TYR A 124 6.96 -15.10 -0.68
N LYS A 125 6.54 -14.99 0.59
CA LYS A 125 7.16 -14.09 1.58
C LYS A 125 8.60 -14.44 1.90
N GLU A 126 9.00 -15.69 1.73
CA GLU A 126 10.38 -16.16 1.93
C GLU A 126 11.25 -15.96 0.69
N THR A 127 10.64 -15.85 -0.49
CA THR A 127 11.34 -15.76 -1.78
C THR A 127 11.31 -14.35 -2.39
N TRP A 128 10.28 -13.57 -2.08
CA TRP A 128 10.12 -12.17 -2.46
C TRP A 128 10.57 -11.23 -1.33
N THR A 129 11.89 -11.10 -1.22
CA THR A 129 12.56 -10.30 -0.19
C THR A 129 13.22 -9.05 -0.79
N TRP A 130 13.78 -8.18 0.06
CA TRP A 130 14.54 -7.01 -0.40
C TRP A 130 15.83 -7.38 -1.14
N GLU A 131 16.45 -8.51 -0.80
CA GLU A 131 17.57 -9.08 -1.56
C GLU A 131 17.13 -9.41 -2.99
N LYS A 132 15.94 -9.99 -3.16
CA LYS A 132 15.38 -10.29 -4.49
C LYS A 132 15.01 -9.02 -5.26
N VAL A 133 14.50 -7.99 -4.57
CA VAL A 133 14.26 -6.67 -5.17
C VAL A 133 15.56 -6.02 -5.64
N LEU A 134 16.64 -6.09 -4.85
CA LEU A 134 17.97 -5.62 -5.26
C LEU A 134 18.49 -6.39 -6.49
N GLU A 135 18.39 -7.72 -6.47
CA GLU A 135 18.76 -8.57 -7.59
C GLU A 135 18.03 -8.17 -8.88
N TYR A 136 16.71 -7.97 -8.80
CA TYR A 136 15.89 -7.55 -9.94
C TYR A 136 16.24 -6.13 -10.39
N SER A 137 16.49 -5.21 -9.46
CA SER A 137 16.90 -3.84 -9.78
C SER A 137 18.23 -3.84 -10.56
N LYS A 138 19.18 -4.68 -10.16
CA LYS A 138 20.44 -4.89 -10.87
C LYS A 138 20.24 -5.48 -12.26
N ILE A 139 19.52 -6.59 -12.37
CA ILE A 139 19.24 -7.27 -13.64
C ILE A 139 18.59 -6.31 -14.65
N ILE A 140 17.58 -5.56 -14.22
CA ILE A 140 16.89 -4.58 -15.07
C ILE A 140 17.84 -3.47 -15.48
N THR A 141 18.72 -3.01 -14.58
CA THR A 141 19.73 -1.99 -14.92
C THR A 141 20.72 -2.49 -15.97
N GLU A 142 21.22 -3.71 -15.82
CA GLU A 142 22.14 -4.33 -16.78
C GLU A 142 21.47 -4.60 -18.14
N CYS A 143 20.20 -5.00 -18.12
CA CYS A 143 19.40 -5.27 -19.30
C CYS A 143 19.04 -3.99 -20.09
N THR A 144 18.62 -2.93 -19.41
CA THR A 144 18.04 -1.74 -20.04
C THR A 144 19.01 -0.56 -20.15
N GLY A 145 20.07 -0.54 -19.35
CA GLY A 145 20.94 0.62 -19.18
C GLY A 145 20.38 1.73 -18.29
N TYR A 146 19.16 1.57 -17.76
CA TYR A 146 18.48 2.55 -16.88
C TYR A 146 18.23 1.94 -15.49
N PRO A 147 18.16 2.75 -14.42
CA PRO A 147 17.94 2.23 -13.08
C PRO A 147 16.71 1.32 -12.98
N GLY A 148 16.88 0.18 -12.32
CA GLY A 148 15.85 -0.85 -12.19
C GLY A 148 14.84 -0.61 -11.06
N LEU A 149 15.10 0.34 -10.17
CA LEU A 149 14.17 0.75 -9.11
C LEU A 149 13.92 2.25 -9.14
N LYS A 150 12.67 2.64 -8.96
CA LYS A 150 12.23 4.01 -8.73
C LYS A 150 11.65 4.15 -7.33
N LEU A 151 11.94 5.26 -6.66
CA LEU A 151 11.26 5.67 -5.43
C LEU A 151 10.22 6.75 -5.76
N LEU A 152 9.16 6.84 -4.96
CA LEU A 152 8.21 7.94 -5.06
C LEU A 152 8.94 9.26 -4.77
N ASN A 153 8.98 10.17 -5.74
CA ASN A 153 9.63 11.48 -5.60
C ASN A 153 8.63 12.50 -5.06
N ASN A 154 8.39 12.47 -3.76
CA ASN A 154 7.60 13.49 -3.07
C ASN A 154 8.24 13.83 -1.71
N TYR A 155 7.80 14.93 -1.11
CA TYR A 155 8.26 15.37 0.20
C TYR A 155 8.22 14.24 1.23
N TYR A 156 9.39 13.94 1.81
CA TYR A 156 9.60 12.96 2.87
C TYR A 156 9.48 11.49 2.45
N GLU A 157 9.35 11.19 1.16
CA GLU A 157 9.18 9.81 0.70
C GLU A 157 10.43 8.94 0.82
N ASP A 158 11.63 9.53 0.78
CA ASP A 158 12.86 8.79 1.07
C ASP A 158 12.96 8.41 2.55
N MET A 159 12.46 9.27 3.46
CA MET A 159 12.33 8.94 4.87
C MET A 159 11.28 7.85 5.09
N ASN A 160 10.09 7.98 4.45
CA ASN A 160 9.08 6.93 4.48
C ASN A 160 9.63 5.62 3.94
N PHE A 161 10.36 5.65 2.81
CA PHE A 161 11.04 4.50 2.24
C PHE A 161 12.01 3.87 3.23
N LEU A 162 12.90 4.65 3.84
CA LEU A 162 13.87 4.12 4.80
C LEU A 162 13.19 3.48 6.02
N ILE A 163 12.14 4.10 6.56
CA ILE A 163 11.38 3.57 7.69
C ILE A 163 10.71 2.26 7.32
N ASN A 164 10.03 2.23 6.18
CA ASN A 164 9.36 1.04 5.65
C ASN A 164 10.36 -0.08 5.37
N PHE A 165 11.53 0.25 4.81
CA PHE A 165 12.62 -0.69 4.59
C PHE A 165 13.12 -1.28 5.92
N CYS A 166 13.44 -0.43 6.91
CA CYS A 166 13.82 -0.88 8.26
C CYS A 166 12.76 -1.79 8.88
N GLN A 167 11.49 -1.40 8.82
CA GLN A 167 10.38 -2.14 9.39
C GLN A 167 10.21 -3.53 8.73
N SER A 168 10.33 -3.61 7.41
CA SER A 168 10.28 -4.88 6.67
C SER A 168 11.41 -5.85 7.04
N LEU A 169 12.55 -5.32 7.49
CA LEU A 169 13.71 -6.10 7.95
C LEU A 169 13.69 -6.38 9.47
N ASN A 170 12.61 -6.00 10.15
CA ASN A 170 12.45 -6.01 11.60
C ASN A 170 13.54 -5.21 12.32
N ILE A 171 13.89 -4.05 11.78
CA ILE A 171 14.83 -3.09 12.38
C ILE A 171 14.02 -1.92 12.96
N PRO A 172 14.08 -1.67 14.27
CA PRO A 172 13.43 -0.51 14.85
C PRO A 172 14.12 0.78 14.37
N PHE A 173 13.36 1.73 13.85
CA PHE A 173 13.91 3.04 13.44
C PHE A 173 14.31 3.87 14.68
N PHE A 174 13.47 3.83 15.71
CA PHE A 174 13.74 4.36 17.05
C PHE A 174 13.59 3.28 18.12
N THR A 175 14.30 3.46 19.23
CA THR A 175 14.13 2.68 20.46
C THR A 175 13.88 3.62 21.62
N GLU A 176 13.17 3.17 22.64
CA GLU A 176 12.94 3.94 23.86
C GLU A 176 13.89 3.53 24.97
N ASP A 177 14.38 4.51 25.71
CA ASP A 177 15.02 4.34 27.00
C ASP A 177 14.05 4.86 28.06
N SER A 178 13.36 3.93 28.72
CA SER A 178 12.33 4.23 29.73
C SER A 178 12.89 4.91 30.96
N ASP A 179 14.15 4.62 31.32
CA ASP A 179 14.77 5.13 32.55
C ASP A 179 15.12 6.60 32.39
N LEU A 180 15.54 6.98 31.17
CA LEU A 180 15.88 8.36 30.83
C LEU A 180 14.71 9.13 30.20
N ASN A 181 13.60 8.44 29.87
CA ASN A 181 12.48 8.99 29.11
C ASN A 181 12.94 9.67 27.79
N ILE A 182 13.88 9.03 27.09
CA ILE A 182 14.40 9.53 25.80
C ILE A 182 14.22 8.51 24.69
N LYS A 183 14.11 9.01 23.46
CA LYS A 183 14.17 8.19 22.25
C LYS A 183 15.61 8.12 21.73
N LYS A 184 16.05 6.94 21.32
CA LYS A 184 17.37 6.67 20.75
C LYS A 184 17.26 6.16 19.33
N CYS A 185 18.31 6.38 18.53
CA CYS A 185 18.41 5.81 17.19
C CYS A 185 18.47 4.27 17.27
N GLY A 186 17.50 3.60 16.64
CA GLY A 186 17.40 2.14 16.68
C GLY A 186 18.34 1.42 15.72
N LEU A 187 18.95 2.14 14.77
CA LEU A 187 19.75 1.58 13.68
C LEU A 187 21.17 1.13 14.10
N ARG A 188 21.63 1.45 15.31
CA ARG A 188 23.05 1.39 15.70
C ARG A 188 23.59 -0.02 16.00
N LYS A 189 22.75 -1.06 16.04
CA LYS A 189 23.25 -2.42 16.32
C LYS A 189 24.03 -2.96 15.11
N PRO A 190 25.19 -3.64 15.31
CA PRO A 190 25.98 -4.21 14.21
C PRO A 190 25.19 -5.14 13.29
N GLU A 191 24.26 -5.93 13.85
CA GLU A 191 23.37 -6.81 13.09
C GLU A 191 22.43 -6.04 12.14
N TYR A 192 21.95 -4.86 12.55
CA TYR A 192 21.06 -4.03 11.73
C TYR A 192 21.85 -3.34 10.62
N ILE A 193 23.07 -2.86 10.92
CA ILE A 193 23.97 -2.30 9.92
C ILE A 193 24.28 -3.33 8.82
N LYS A 194 24.49 -4.61 9.20
CA LYS A 194 24.68 -5.69 8.23
C LYS A 194 23.46 -5.88 7.33
N LYS A 195 22.24 -5.90 7.89
CA LYS A 195 21.01 -5.99 7.09
C LYS A 195 20.81 -4.78 6.16
N LEU A 196 21.15 -3.58 6.64
CA LEU A 196 21.03 -2.32 5.87
C LEU A 196 22.09 -2.19 4.76
N SER A 197 23.07 -3.09 4.65
CA SER A 197 24.10 -3.00 3.61
C SER A 197 23.53 -3.12 2.19
N ILE A 198 22.36 -3.72 2.04
CA ILE A 198 21.59 -3.78 0.78
C ILE A 198 21.39 -2.36 0.20
N LEU A 199 21.10 -1.36 1.04
CA LEU A 199 20.93 0.02 0.59
C LEU A 199 22.21 0.60 -0.02
N LYS A 200 23.37 0.23 0.54
CA LYS A 200 24.66 0.68 -0.01
C LYS A 200 24.88 0.13 -1.41
N GLU A 201 24.53 -1.12 -1.65
CA GLU A 201 24.66 -1.76 -2.96
C GLU A 201 23.64 -1.19 -3.95
N LEU A 202 22.37 -1.09 -3.56
CA LEU A 202 21.29 -0.54 -4.37
C LEU A 202 21.59 0.90 -4.83
N VAL A 203 21.93 1.76 -3.88
CA VAL A 203 22.07 3.21 -4.10
C VAL A 203 23.46 3.53 -4.67
N GLY A 204 24.51 2.90 -4.15
CA GLY A 204 25.90 3.19 -4.55
C GLY A 204 26.30 2.64 -5.92
N ASN A 205 25.54 1.68 -6.48
CA ASN A 205 25.70 1.21 -7.85
C ASN A 205 24.67 1.80 -8.83
N HIS A 206 23.88 2.79 -8.39
CA HIS A 206 22.87 3.47 -9.22
C HIS A 206 21.79 2.53 -9.80
N TYR A 207 21.46 1.44 -9.09
CA TYR A 207 20.34 0.57 -9.45
C TYR A 207 18.99 1.19 -9.09
N VAL A 208 19.01 2.28 -8.32
CA VAL A 208 17.86 3.14 -8.05
C VAL A 208 18.01 4.47 -8.77
N GLU A 209 16.90 4.98 -9.29
CA GLU A 209 16.82 6.29 -9.94
C GLU A 209 17.28 7.40 -8.99
N LYS A 210 17.86 8.47 -9.55
CA LYS A 210 18.27 9.65 -8.79
C LYS A 210 17.09 10.60 -8.59
N TRP A 211 16.88 11.09 -7.37
CA TRP A 211 15.81 12.03 -7.04
C TRP A 211 16.26 13.37 -6.46
N PHE A 212 17.57 13.58 -6.31
CA PHE A 212 18.11 14.80 -5.73
C PHE A 212 18.12 15.95 -6.73
N ASN A 213 17.89 17.16 -6.24
CA ASN A 213 18.20 18.38 -6.96
C ASN A 213 19.72 18.47 -7.20
N GLU A 214 20.13 18.55 -8.47
CA GLU A 214 21.54 18.51 -8.84
C GLU A 214 22.32 19.73 -8.34
N THR A 215 21.71 20.92 -8.38
CA THR A 215 22.33 22.15 -7.88
C THR A 215 22.59 22.07 -6.37
N ASP A 216 21.65 21.51 -5.60
CA ASP A 216 21.85 21.31 -4.17
C ASP A 216 22.96 20.30 -3.88
N ILE A 217 23.05 19.22 -4.68
CA ILE A 217 24.12 18.24 -4.59
C ILE A 217 25.49 18.87 -4.88
N GLU A 218 25.61 19.65 -5.96
CA GLU A 218 26.86 20.32 -6.31
C GLU A 218 27.29 21.28 -5.20
N ASN A 219 26.35 22.08 -4.70
CA ASN A 219 26.58 22.97 -3.58
C ASN A 219 27.03 22.21 -2.32
N TRP A 220 26.34 21.13 -1.98
CA TRP A 220 26.69 20.27 -0.85
C TRP A 220 28.08 19.64 -1.01
N MET A 221 28.40 19.07 -2.17
CA MET A 221 29.69 18.42 -2.44
C MET A 221 30.87 19.39 -2.36
N ASN A 222 30.65 20.66 -2.69
CA ASN A 222 31.65 21.73 -2.63
C ASN A 222 31.71 22.44 -1.28
N SER A 223 30.83 22.10 -0.34
CA SER A 223 30.80 22.70 1.00
C SER A 223 31.63 21.90 2.01
N PRO A 224 32.09 22.55 3.10
CA PRO A 224 32.59 21.84 4.26
C PRO A 224 31.56 20.84 4.79
N TYR A 225 32.04 19.72 5.34
CA TYR A 225 31.17 18.79 6.02
C TYR A 225 30.58 19.47 7.26
N PRO A 226 29.26 19.33 7.55
CA PRO A 226 28.64 20.01 8.67
C PRO A 226 29.23 19.54 10.02
N ASP A 227 29.51 20.50 10.90
CA ASP A 227 30.02 20.23 12.25
C ASP A 227 28.88 19.91 13.24
N SER A 228 27.65 20.32 12.93
CA SER A 228 26.47 20.04 13.74
C SER A 228 25.24 19.73 12.89
N PHE A 229 24.19 19.19 13.54
CA PHE A 229 22.90 18.95 12.90
C PHE A 229 22.26 20.23 12.34
N LYS A 230 22.53 21.40 12.93
CA LYS A 230 21.99 22.69 12.46
C LYS A 230 22.63 23.16 11.16
N ASP A 231 23.80 22.64 10.83
CA ASP A 231 24.58 23.02 9.64
C ASP A 231 24.32 22.08 8.45
N LEU A 232 23.45 21.08 8.63
CA LEU A 232 23.06 20.15 7.57
C LEU A 232 22.38 20.92 6.44
N LYS A 233 23.03 20.93 5.28
CA LYS A 233 22.42 21.49 4.06
C LYS A 233 21.29 20.57 3.62
N LYS A 234 20.09 21.12 3.53
CA LYS A 234 18.94 20.44 2.95
C LYS A 234 19.21 20.24 1.45
N ILE A 235 19.06 19.00 0.99
CA ILE A 235 19.03 18.65 -0.43
C ILE A 235 17.56 18.51 -0.80
N THR A 236 17.09 19.33 -1.72
CA THR A 236 15.71 19.26 -2.21
C THR A 236 15.55 18.15 -3.25
N TYR A 237 14.30 17.74 -3.49
CA TYR A 237 13.97 16.80 -4.56
C TYR A 237 14.05 17.51 -5.91
N ASN A 238 14.28 16.75 -6.98
CA ASN A 238 14.24 17.29 -8.32
C ASN A 238 12.78 17.41 -8.80
N ASP A 239 12.20 18.62 -8.69
CA ASP A 239 10.81 18.91 -9.05
C ASP A 239 10.44 18.53 -10.49
N THR A 240 11.41 18.50 -11.41
CA THR A 240 11.15 18.10 -12.81
C THR A 240 10.91 16.59 -12.97
N THR A 241 11.49 15.76 -12.08
CA THR A 241 11.29 14.30 -12.05
C THR A 241 10.00 13.89 -11.34
N ILE A 242 9.42 14.77 -10.53
CA ILE A 242 8.13 14.53 -9.82
C ILE A 242 6.98 14.39 -10.82
N LEU A 243 7.07 15.05 -11.97
CA LEU A 243 6.02 15.05 -13.01
C LEU A 243 6.16 13.91 -14.02
N ASP A 244 7.31 13.23 -14.09
CA ASP A 244 7.52 12.08 -14.97
C ASP A 244 7.21 10.76 -14.25
N ASP A 245 6.06 10.71 -13.58
CA ASP A 245 5.48 9.46 -13.11
C ASP A 245 5.22 8.49 -14.28
N SER A 246 5.11 9.01 -15.52
CA SER A 246 4.95 8.23 -16.74
C SER A 246 6.06 7.23 -17.01
N PHE A 247 7.31 7.54 -16.69
CA PHE A 247 8.42 6.61 -16.94
C PHE A 247 8.75 5.78 -15.70
N ILE A 248 8.20 4.55 -15.67
CA ILE A 248 8.62 3.50 -14.75
C ILE A 248 9.44 2.50 -15.57
N ASN A 249 10.77 2.47 -15.39
CA ASN A 249 11.62 1.52 -16.10
C ASN A 249 11.46 0.11 -15.54
N GLY A 250 11.67 -0.10 -14.23
CA GLY A 250 11.64 -1.42 -13.61
C GLY A 250 10.57 -1.52 -12.53
N LEU A 251 11.04 -1.70 -11.30
CA LEU A 251 10.24 -1.70 -10.08
C LEU A 251 10.00 -0.27 -9.60
N TYR A 252 8.85 -0.02 -8.99
CA TYR A 252 8.47 1.28 -8.43
C TYR A 252 7.89 1.13 -7.03
N TYR A 253 8.57 1.74 -6.05
CA TYR A 253 8.05 1.94 -4.71
C TYR A 253 7.06 3.10 -4.75
N ALA A 254 5.77 2.78 -4.67
CA ALA A 254 4.68 3.74 -4.87
C ALA A 254 3.74 3.80 -3.66
N ASN A 255 2.85 4.80 -3.65
CA ASN A 255 1.73 4.87 -2.71
C ASN A 255 0.42 4.42 -3.38
N LEU A 256 -0.63 4.30 -2.57
CA LEU A 256 -1.98 3.94 -3.02
C LEU A 256 -2.59 4.92 -4.03
N TYR A 257 -2.21 6.19 -3.95
CA TYR A 257 -2.83 7.30 -4.66
C TYR A 257 -2.10 7.69 -5.96
N SER A 258 -1.02 6.97 -6.31
CA SER A 258 -0.20 7.28 -7.49
C SER A 258 -0.97 7.02 -8.79
N PHE A 259 -1.16 8.07 -9.59
CA PHE A 259 -2.09 8.16 -10.72
C PHE A 259 -1.64 7.47 -12.02
N THR A 260 -0.53 6.74 -12.02
CA THR A 260 -0.09 6.00 -13.21
C THR A 260 -1.07 4.88 -13.56
N GLN A 261 -1.85 5.11 -14.63
CA GLN A 261 -2.82 4.17 -15.23
C GLN A 261 -2.36 3.70 -16.63
N ALA A 262 -1.06 3.49 -16.82
CA ALA A 262 -0.58 2.86 -18.04
C ALA A 262 -0.79 1.34 -17.95
N ASP A 263 -1.27 0.72 -19.02
CA ASP A 263 -1.61 -0.71 -19.07
C ASP A 263 -0.41 -1.61 -18.79
N GLU A 264 0.80 -1.13 -19.08
CA GLU A 264 2.06 -1.84 -18.82
C GLU A 264 2.44 -1.84 -17.33
N ILE A 265 1.83 -0.98 -16.52
CA ILE A 265 2.17 -0.84 -15.10
C ILE A 265 1.32 -1.79 -14.27
N LYS A 266 1.98 -2.81 -13.75
CA LYS A 266 1.37 -3.88 -12.98
C LYS A 266 1.70 -3.76 -11.49
N TYR A 267 0.84 -4.32 -10.65
CA TYR A 267 0.99 -4.30 -9.20
C TYR A 267 1.67 -5.58 -8.70
N SER A 268 2.42 -5.46 -7.60
CA SER A 268 3.06 -6.58 -6.90
C SER A 268 2.94 -6.44 -5.38
N TYR A 269 3.05 -7.57 -4.67
CA TYR A 269 3.19 -7.56 -3.23
C TYR A 269 4.43 -6.80 -2.77
N TYR A 270 4.28 -6.09 -1.68
CA TYR A 270 5.39 -5.44 -0.98
C TYR A 270 6.32 -6.50 -0.36
N PRO A 271 7.65 -6.40 -0.50
CA PRO A 271 8.59 -7.33 0.12
C PRO A 271 8.57 -7.20 1.65
N GLY A 272 8.24 -8.29 2.35
CA GLY A 272 8.11 -8.30 3.81
C GLY A 272 6.83 -7.62 4.32
N SER A 273 6.97 -6.65 5.23
CA SER A 273 5.85 -5.87 5.80
C SER A 273 5.97 -4.39 5.46
N SER A 274 4.88 -3.79 5.00
CA SER A 274 4.75 -2.34 4.82
C SER A 274 4.46 -1.65 6.17
N SER A 275 4.45 -0.32 6.16
CA SER A 275 4.03 0.51 7.29
C SER A 275 2.74 1.23 6.96
N LEU A 276 1.85 1.31 7.95
CA LEU A 276 0.62 2.06 7.82
C LEU A 276 0.86 3.55 8.10
N LEU A 277 0.48 4.38 7.15
CA LEU A 277 0.34 5.83 7.26
C LEU A 277 -1.15 6.19 7.23
N GLY A 278 -1.48 7.39 7.66
CA GLY A 278 -2.86 7.85 7.58
C GLY A 278 -3.01 9.35 7.79
N SER A 279 -4.24 9.80 7.63
CA SER A 279 -4.67 11.14 7.95
C SER A 279 -5.96 11.13 8.76
N GLY A 280 -6.13 12.13 9.61
CA GLY A 280 -7.31 12.26 10.47
C GLY A 280 -7.85 13.68 10.53
N LEU A 281 -9.14 13.76 10.86
CA LEU A 281 -9.85 15.01 11.12
C LEU A 281 -9.59 15.46 12.55
N VAL A 282 -9.14 16.70 12.70
CA VAL A 282 -8.76 17.30 13.98
C VAL A 282 -9.52 18.59 14.19
N ILE A 283 -10.06 18.78 15.40
CA ILE A 283 -10.72 20.02 15.81
C ILE A 283 -9.68 20.94 16.43
N THR A 284 -9.61 22.18 15.95
CA THR A 284 -8.68 23.17 16.47
C THR A 284 -9.16 23.74 17.81
N LYS A 285 -8.21 24.19 18.63
CA LYS A 285 -8.48 24.72 19.98
C LYS A 285 -9.33 25.98 19.98
N LYS A 286 -9.25 26.78 18.91
CA LYS A 286 -9.91 28.08 18.77
C LYS A 286 -11.27 27.98 18.06
N SER A 287 -11.69 26.79 17.66
CA SER A 287 -13.03 26.55 17.13
C SER A 287 -14.10 26.96 18.16
N LYS A 288 -15.17 27.60 17.67
CA LYS A 288 -16.33 27.97 18.47
C LYS A 288 -17.41 26.87 18.52
N TYR A 289 -17.26 25.81 17.72
CA TYR A 289 -18.31 24.81 17.47
C TYR A 289 -17.83 23.36 17.70
N PRO A 290 -17.05 23.04 18.75
CA PRO A 290 -16.42 21.74 18.84
C PRO A 290 -17.42 20.58 19.08
N ASP A 291 -18.58 20.85 19.71
CA ASP A 291 -19.63 19.84 19.88
C ASP A 291 -20.30 19.53 18.51
N GLU A 292 -20.66 20.55 17.72
CA GLU A 292 -21.27 20.40 16.39
C GLU A 292 -20.31 19.75 15.38
N LEU A 293 -19.02 20.07 15.45
CA LEU A 293 -18.00 19.46 14.57
C LEU A 293 -17.81 17.98 14.90
N PHE A 294 -17.94 17.58 16.17
CA PHE A 294 -17.89 16.17 16.50
C PHE A 294 -19.16 15.44 16.07
N GLU A 295 -20.35 16.06 16.17
CA GLU A 295 -21.57 15.50 15.57
C GLU A 295 -21.41 15.30 14.06
N PHE A 296 -20.75 16.24 13.37
CA PHE A 296 -20.38 16.05 11.97
C PHE A 296 -19.46 14.84 11.77
N PHE A 297 -18.47 14.62 12.64
CA PHE A 297 -17.63 13.42 12.58
C PHE A 297 -18.43 12.13 12.82
N GLU A 298 -19.40 12.14 13.75
CA GLU A 298 -20.31 11.01 13.98
C GLU A 298 -21.05 10.64 12.69
N ILE A 299 -21.55 11.63 11.95
CA ILE A 299 -22.21 11.42 10.65
C ILE A 299 -21.27 10.79 9.63
N LEU A 300 -19.99 11.20 9.61
CA LEU A 300 -19.01 10.63 8.68
C LEU A 300 -18.73 9.15 8.97
N ILE A 301 -18.71 8.75 10.24
CA ILE A 301 -18.38 7.40 10.69
C ILE A 301 -19.62 6.48 10.86
N ASP A 302 -20.77 6.88 10.34
CA ASP A 302 -22.03 6.13 10.42
C ASP A 302 -22.26 5.22 9.20
N GLU A 303 -23.13 4.22 9.37
CA GLU A 303 -23.24 2.93 8.67
C GLU A 303 -23.48 2.96 7.16
N LYS A 304 -23.68 4.13 6.55
CA LYS A 304 -23.93 4.29 5.12
C LYS A 304 -22.67 4.60 4.30
N TYR A 305 -21.61 5.10 4.95
CA TYR A 305 -20.23 5.33 4.48
C TYR A 305 -19.91 5.73 3.02
N PRO A 306 -20.68 6.63 2.35
CA PRO A 306 -20.28 7.06 1.00
C PRO A 306 -18.98 7.89 1.02
N VAL A 307 -18.71 8.62 2.10
CA VAL A 307 -17.56 9.52 2.20
C VAL A 307 -16.26 8.74 2.34
N TYR A 308 -16.17 7.78 3.26
CA TYR A 308 -14.96 6.97 3.46
C TYR A 308 -14.57 6.18 2.22
N SER A 309 -15.55 5.59 1.55
CA SER A 309 -15.28 4.90 0.29
C SER A 309 -14.92 5.88 -0.83
N GLY A 310 -15.52 7.06 -0.88
CA GLY A 310 -15.21 8.06 -1.90
C GLY A 310 -13.80 8.67 -1.78
N ILE A 311 -13.27 8.82 -0.56
CA ILE A 311 -11.97 9.45 -0.33
C ILE A 311 -10.79 8.47 -0.33
N ASN A 312 -11.04 7.18 -0.09
CA ASN A 312 -10.01 6.15 -0.09
C ASN A 312 -10.10 5.33 -1.39
N PRO A 313 -8.98 5.03 -2.06
CA PRO A 313 -8.98 4.24 -3.29
C PRO A 313 -9.37 2.79 -3.01
N SER A 314 -8.84 2.20 -1.93
CA SER A 314 -8.92 0.75 -1.74
C SER A 314 -9.31 0.27 -0.35
N VAL A 315 -8.65 0.78 0.69
CA VAL A 315 -8.89 0.40 2.08
C VAL A 315 -9.24 1.66 2.85
N THR A 316 -10.29 1.59 3.68
CA THR A 316 -10.67 2.70 4.55
C THR A 316 -10.15 2.48 5.98
N PRO A 317 -10.10 3.54 6.82
CA PRO A 317 -9.86 3.39 8.25
C PRO A 317 -10.86 2.54 9.02
N ILE A 318 -12.02 2.20 8.42
CA ILE A 318 -13.11 1.47 9.06
C ILE A 318 -13.06 0.02 8.59
N ASP A 319 -13.14 -0.90 9.55
CA ASP A 319 -13.04 -2.33 9.24
C ASP A 319 -14.19 -2.77 8.32
N ASN A 320 -13.86 -3.62 7.34
CA ASN A 320 -14.78 -4.16 6.32
C ASN A 320 -15.38 -3.13 5.36
N ILE A 321 -14.87 -1.90 5.33
CA ILE A 321 -15.27 -0.88 4.36
C ILE A 321 -14.13 -0.63 3.39
N TYR A 322 -14.45 -0.75 2.11
CA TYR A 322 -13.50 -0.62 1.02
C TYR A 322 -13.61 0.75 0.38
N GLY A 323 -12.49 1.18 -0.18
CA GLY A 323 -12.41 2.35 -1.03
C GLY A 323 -13.15 2.15 -2.35
N ASN A 324 -13.38 3.25 -3.06
CA ASN A 324 -14.18 3.31 -4.28
C ASN A 324 -13.72 2.33 -5.38
N GLU A 325 -12.42 2.07 -5.53
CA GLU A 325 -11.89 1.13 -6.52
C GLU A 325 -12.11 -0.34 -6.11
N CYS A 326 -12.24 -0.62 -4.82
CA CYS A 326 -12.34 -1.97 -4.26
C CYS A 326 -13.72 -2.29 -3.66
N MET A 327 -14.70 -1.40 -3.77
CA MET A 327 -16.05 -1.56 -3.24
C MET A 327 -16.73 -2.87 -3.70
N ASN A 328 -16.50 -3.27 -4.95
CA ASN A 328 -17.19 -4.42 -5.56
C ASN A 328 -16.59 -5.79 -5.17
N ILE A 329 -15.54 -5.84 -4.36
CA ILE A 329 -14.81 -7.09 -4.06
C ILE A 329 -15.42 -7.85 -2.90
N ASN A 330 -16.21 -7.16 -2.06
CA ASN A 330 -16.94 -7.75 -0.96
C ASN A 330 -18.44 -7.94 -1.24
N VAL A 331 -18.82 -7.99 -2.52
CA VAL A 331 -20.16 -8.47 -2.89
C VAL A 331 -20.28 -9.93 -2.49
N ASP A 332 -21.41 -10.27 -1.89
CA ASP A 332 -21.75 -11.63 -1.46
C ASP A 332 -21.42 -12.63 -2.60
N LYS A 333 -20.70 -13.71 -2.30
CA LYS A 333 -20.20 -14.63 -3.33
C LYS A 333 -21.34 -15.24 -4.12
N LYS A 334 -22.50 -15.44 -3.46
CA LYS A 334 -23.73 -15.90 -4.09
C LYS A 334 -24.29 -14.84 -5.03
N GLU A 335 -24.31 -13.57 -4.64
CA GLU A 335 -24.78 -12.47 -5.49
C GLU A 335 -23.89 -12.28 -6.73
N ASN A 336 -22.57 -12.32 -6.57
CA ASN A 336 -21.62 -12.34 -7.68
C ASN A 336 -21.81 -13.55 -8.60
N CYS A 337 -22.05 -14.72 -8.00
CA CYS A 337 -22.37 -15.94 -8.73
C CYS A 337 -23.65 -15.80 -9.55
N ASN A 338 -24.69 -15.26 -8.94
CA ASN A 338 -25.96 -14.98 -9.61
C ASN A 338 -25.78 -13.96 -10.74
N SER A 339 -24.95 -12.92 -10.56
CA SER A 339 -24.68 -11.93 -11.59
C SER A 339 -23.89 -12.51 -12.77
N LEU A 340 -22.83 -13.30 -12.54
CA LEU A 340 -22.04 -13.89 -13.64
C LEU A 340 -22.89 -14.86 -14.46
N LEU A 341 -23.70 -15.66 -13.77
CA LEU A 341 -24.54 -16.67 -14.39
C LEU A 341 -25.89 -16.11 -14.85
N GLY A 342 -26.08 -14.79 -14.87
CA GLY A 342 -27.40 -14.16 -15.05
C GLY A 342 -28.07 -14.45 -16.39
N ASN A 343 -27.30 -14.78 -17.43
CA ASN A 343 -27.83 -15.16 -18.74
C ASN A 343 -27.94 -16.68 -18.86
N ASP A 344 -29.10 -17.18 -19.28
CA ASP A 344 -29.28 -18.59 -19.67
C ASP A 344 -28.53 -18.87 -20.97
N GLY A 345 -27.87 -20.02 -21.06
CA GLY A 345 -27.10 -20.40 -22.24
C GLY A 345 -25.98 -21.39 -21.92
N ILE A 346 -25.19 -21.71 -22.94
CA ILE A 346 -23.99 -22.54 -22.81
C ILE A 346 -22.78 -21.63 -23.06
N PHE A 347 -21.89 -21.54 -22.09
CA PHE A 347 -20.76 -20.62 -22.12
C PHE A 347 -19.45 -21.39 -21.98
N PRO A 348 -18.40 -21.01 -22.73
CA PRO A 348 -17.10 -21.63 -22.63
C PRO A 348 -16.33 -21.14 -21.40
N TYR A 349 -15.73 -22.08 -20.69
CA TYR A 349 -14.81 -21.89 -19.58
C TYR A 349 -13.52 -22.66 -19.84
N TYR A 350 -12.44 -22.34 -19.14
CA TYR A 350 -11.19 -23.07 -19.23
C TYR A 350 -10.51 -23.29 -17.90
N TYR A 351 -9.62 -24.28 -17.86
CA TYR A 351 -8.67 -24.50 -16.76
C TYR A 351 -7.32 -24.94 -17.32
N ILE A 352 -6.27 -24.78 -16.52
CA ILE A 352 -4.91 -25.17 -16.91
C ILE A 352 -4.55 -26.46 -16.18
N ASN A 353 -4.28 -27.52 -16.94
CA ASN A 353 -3.80 -28.80 -16.41
C ASN A 353 -2.49 -29.15 -17.11
N ASN A 354 -1.40 -29.40 -16.38
CA ASN A 354 -0.09 -29.72 -16.96
C ASN A 354 0.36 -28.76 -18.09
N ASN A 355 0.13 -27.45 -17.92
CA ASN A 355 0.37 -26.38 -18.93
C ASN A 355 -0.47 -26.47 -20.21
N THR A 356 -1.42 -27.41 -20.34
CA THR A 356 -2.43 -27.39 -21.40
C THR A 356 -3.67 -26.64 -20.92
N THR A 357 -4.23 -25.82 -21.81
CA THR A 357 -5.50 -25.13 -21.56
C THR A 357 -6.62 -26.04 -22.04
N GLU A 358 -7.45 -26.51 -21.12
CA GLU A 358 -8.61 -27.34 -21.40
C GLU A 358 -9.88 -26.49 -21.36
N ILE A 359 -10.79 -26.69 -22.32
CA ILE A 359 -12.00 -25.89 -22.48
C ILE A 359 -13.21 -26.76 -22.13
N VAL A 360 -14.12 -26.21 -21.32
CA VAL A 360 -15.35 -26.86 -20.85
C VAL A 360 -16.52 -25.93 -21.06
N TYR A 361 -17.63 -26.47 -21.56
CA TYR A 361 -18.84 -25.68 -21.76
C TYR A 361 -19.82 -25.90 -20.61
N LEU A 362 -20.11 -24.85 -19.86
CA LEU A 362 -21.05 -24.88 -18.75
C LEU A 362 -22.39 -24.34 -19.21
N LYS A 363 -23.48 -25.06 -18.90
CA LYS A 363 -24.83 -24.55 -19.11
C LYS A 363 -25.25 -23.73 -17.90
N HIS A 364 -25.48 -22.44 -18.08
CA HIS A 364 -26.05 -21.58 -17.05
C HIS A 364 -27.55 -21.86 -16.93
N ILE A 365 -28.03 -22.05 -15.71
CA ILE A 365 -29.41 -22.41 -15.41
C ILE A 365 -29.96 -21.59 -14.24
N SER A 366 -31.27 -21.39 -14.24
CA SER A 366 -32.00 -20.90 -13.07
C SER A 366 -32.34 -22.08 -12.16
N ILE A 367 -32.04 -21.96 -10.86
CA ILE A 367 -32.41 -22.94 -9.83
C ILE A 367 -33.19 -22.18 -8.76
N GLU A 368 -34.52 -22.31 -8.81
CA GLU A 368 -35.44 -21.52 -7.97
C GLU A 368 -35.26 -20.01 -8.22
N SER A 369 -35.00 -19.22 -7.17
CA SER A 369 -34.71 -17.78 -7.25
C SER A 369 -33.24 -17.45 -7.50
N ASP A 370 -32.37 -18.45 -7.58
CA ASP A 370 -30.93 -18.28 -7.76
C ASP A 370 -30.46 -18.81 -9.12
N ARG A 371 -29.17 -18.63 -9.39
CA ARG A 371 -28.50 -19.15 -10.58
C ARG A 371 -27.63 -20.34 -10.24
N GLY A 372 -27.22 -21.06 -11.28
CA GLY A 372 -26.39 -22.23 -11.16
C GLY A 372 -25.81 -22.67 -12.50
N ILE A 373 -25.07 -23.75 -12.46
CA ILE A 373 -24.50 -24.39 -13.65
C ILE A 373 -24.96 -25.85 -13.73
N SER A 374 -25.08 -26.35 -14.95
CA SER A 374 -25.26 -27.76 -15.28
C SER A 374 -24.11 -28.23 -16.16
N ILE A 375 -23.56 -29.39 -15.83
CA ILE A 375 -22.51 -30.05 -16.60
C ILE A 375 -23.14 -31.28 -17.28
N ASP A 376 -23.50 -31.14 -18.56
CA ASP A 376 -24.11 -32.20 -19.36
C ASP A 376 -23.04 -32.94 -20.18
N HIS A 377 -23.21 -34.25 -20.36
CA HIS A 377 -22.32 -35.13 -21.11
C HIS A 377 -22.09 -34.65 -22.54
N TYR A 378 -23.10 -34.04 -23.17
CA TYR A 378 -23.01 -33.50 -24.53
C TYR A 378 -22.18 -32.22 -24.65
N ASN A 379 -21.97 -31.50 -23.54
CA ASN A 379 -21.22 -30.24 -23.52
C ASN A 379 -19.70 -30.44 -23.32
N ILE A 380 -19.27 -31.69 -23.07
CA ILE A 380 -17.85 -32.08 -22.96
C ILE A 380 -17.43 -32.75 -24.27
N SER A 381 -17.73 -32.12 -25.40
CA SER A 381 -17.38 -32.67 -26.71
C SER A 381 -15.89 -32.38 -27.00
N ASN A 382 -15.06 -33.43 -26.92
CA ASN A 382 -13.78 -33.61 -27.62
C ASN A 382 -12.42 -33.19 -26.99
N SER A 383 -12.23 -32.97 -25.69
CA SER A 383 -10.85 -32.91 -25.13
C SER A 383 -10.60 -33.77 -23.90
N LEU A 384 -9.61 -34.64 -24.07
CA LEU A 384 -8.74 -35.34 -23.13
C LEU A 384 -8.80 -34.88 -21.65
N ASN A 385 -9.77 -35.39 -20.87
CA ASN A 385 -9.64 -35.85 -19.47
C ASN A 385 -11.03 -36.11 -18.86
N SER A 386 -11.63 -37.26 -19.21
CA SER A 386 -12.96 -37.65 -18.72
C SER A 386 -13.01 -37.97 -17.22
N GLU A 387 -11.89 -38.25 -16.56
CA GLU A 387 -11.86 -38.66 -15.14
C GLU A 387 -12.19 -37.53 -14.14
N LEU A 388 -11.77 -36.30 -14.42
CA LEU A 388 -12.06 -35.17 -13.51
C LEU A 388 -13.55 -34.82 -13.49
N PHE A 389 -14.18 -34.90 -14.66
CA PHE A 389 -15.59 -34.53 -14.82
C PHE A 389 -16.55 -35.70 -14.67
N SER A 390 -16.11 -36.95 -14.78
CA SER A 390 -16.98 -38.12 -14.59
C SER A 390 -17.68 -38.10 -13.22
N ASN A 391 -16.99 -37.61 -12.19
CA ASN A 391 -17.51 -37.52 -10.83
C ASN A 391 -18.54 -36.40 -10.63
N ILE A 392 -18.63 -35.44 -11.56
CA ILE A 392 -19.53 -34.28 -11.46
C ILE A 392 -20.50 -34.15 -12.64
N GLN A 393 -20.51 -35.14 -13.53
CA GLN A 393 -21.45 -35.20 -14.66
C GLN A 393 -22.90 -35.29 -14.17
N ASN A 394 -23.79 -34.60 -14.88
CA ASN A 394 -25.23 -34.57 -14.61
C ASN A 394 -25.61 -33.98 -13.25
N PHE A 395 -24.71 -33.22 -12.62
CA PHE A 395 -25.05 -32.39 -11.47
C PHE A 395 -25.39 -30.96 -11.86
N ASN A 396 -26.41 -30.45 -11.19
CA ASN A 396 -26.73 -29.03 -11.15
C ASN A 396 -26.13 -28.47 -9.88
N PHE A 397 -25.24 -27.49 -10.03
CA PHE A 397 -24.68 -26.75 -8.92
C PHE A 397 -25.37 -25.40 -8.79
N LYS A 398 -25.71 -25.01 -7.56
CA LYS A 398 -26.35 -23.73 -7.24
C LYS A 398 -25.31 -22.74 -6.71
N CYS A 399 -25.49 -21.46 -6.99
CA CYS A 399 -24.71 -20.39 -6.38
C CYS A 399 -24.92 -20.33 -4.86
N ASP A 400 -23.82 -20.21 -4.11
CA ASP A 400 -23.85 -20.00 -2.66
C ASP A 400 -22.61 -19.22 -2.17
N ASN A 401 -22.56 -18.95 -0.87
CA ASN A 401 -21.43 -18.36 -0.17
C ASN A 401 -20.34 -19.37 0.22
N HIS A 402 -20.69 -20.65 0.26
CA HIS A 402 -19.79 -21.74 0.64
C HIS A 402 -19.75 -22.82 -0.43
N LEU A 403 -18.54 -23.31 -0.71
CA LEU A 403 -18.32 -24.40 -1.65
C LEU A 403 -18.64 -25.73 -0.97
N SER A 404 -19.54 -26.54 -1.55
CA SER A 404 -19.90 -27.86 -1.00
C SER A 404 -20.24 -28.86 -2.09
N PHE A 405 -19.57 -30.01 -2.07
CA PHE A 405 -19.92 -31.14 -2.93
C PHE A 405 -21.28 -31.74 -2.55
N GLU A 406 -21.52 -31.91 -1.25
CA GLU A 406 -22.74 -32.53 -0.70
C GLU A 406 -23.98 -31.70 -1.04
N TYR A 407 -23.89 -30.39 -0.85
CA TYR A 407 -24.99 -29.46 -1.14
C TYR A 407 -25.01 -29.00 -2.61
N LYS A 408 -24.04 -29.45 -3.42
CA LYS A 408 -23.86 -29.05 -4.82
C LYS A 408 -23.87 -27.53 -4.96
N THR A 409 -23.04 -26.87 -4.17
CA THR A 409 -22.91 -25.42 -4.21
C THR A 409 -21.57 -25.03 -4.82
N ILE A 410 -21.61 -23.99 -5.65
CA ILE A 410 -20.45 -23.35 -6.27
C ILE A 410 -20.28 -21.96 -5.69
N ILE A 411 -19.06 -21.45 -5.75
CA ILE A 411 -18.75 -20.08 -5.35
C ILE A 411 -18.01 -19.36 -6.49
N ILE A 412 -18.16 -18.05 -6.52
CA ILE A 412 -17.35 -17.17 -7.36
C ILE A 412 -16.39 -16.39 -6.47
N ASN A 413 -15.10 -16.61 -6.68
CA ASN A 413 -14.04 -15.92 -5.94
C ASN A 413 -13.51 -14.67 -6.65
N SER A 414 -13.87 -14.49 -7.92
CA SER A 414 -13.56 -13.33 -8.74
C SER A 414 -14.50 -13.32 -9.94
N LYS A 415 -14.76 -12.17 -10.56
CA LYS A 415 -15.76 -11.92 -11.61
C LYS A 415 -15.81 -12.98 -12.72
N PHE A 416 -14.70 -13.65 -13.02
CA PHE A 416 -14.62 -14.67 -14.08
C PHE A 416 -14.21 -16.07 -13.60
N LYS A 417 -14.10 -16.33 -12.28
CA LYS A 417 -13.66 -17.65 -11.76
C LYS A 417 -14.74 -18.32 -10.93
N ILE A 418 -15.14 -19.50 -11.38
CA ILE A 418 -16.06 -20.38 -10.66
C ILE A 418 -15.23 -21.49 -10.00
N GLU A 419 -15.42 -21.67 -8.69
CA GLU A 419 -14.93 -22.87 -8.01
C GLU A 419 -16.03 -23.92 -7.97
N ILE A 420 -15.71 -25.12 -8.46
CA ILE A 420 -16.61 -26.27 -8.50
C ILE A 420 -16.03 -27.37 -7.60
N PRO A 421 -16.80 -27.92 -6.66
CA PRO A 421 -16.32 -29.03 -5.86
C PRO A 421 -16.38 -30.31 -6.71
N ILE A 422 -15.24 -31.00 -6.84
CA ILE A 422 -15.16 -32.29 -7.54
C ILE A 422 -15.55 -33.42 -6.59
N ASN A 423 -15.17 -33.29 -5.32
CA ASN A 423 -15.53 -34.16 -4.21
C ASN A 423 -15.38 -33.36 -2.89
N SER A 424 -15.42 -34.03 -1.73
CA SER A 424 -15.30 -33.37 -0.41
C SER A 424 -13.92 -32.76 -0.11
N LYS A 425 -12.89 -33.06 -0.91
CA LYS A 425 -11.50 -32.61 -0.70
C LYS A 425 -10.95 -31.77 -1.84
N GLU A 426 -11.42 -32.02 -3.06
CA GLU A 426 -10.88 -31.42 -4.28
C GLU A 426 -11.86 -30.44 -4.91
N LYS A 427 -11.30 -29.39 -5.49
CA LYS A 427 -12.04 -28.37 -6.23
C LYS A 427 -11.37 -28.09 -7.57
N LEU A 428 -12.19 -27.75 -8.54
CA LEU A 428 -11.78 -27.25 -9.83
C LEU A 428 -12.00 -25.74 -9.88
N ILE A 429 -11.05 -25.02 -10.46
CA ILE A 429 -11.20 -23.58 -10.72
C ILE A 429 -11.36 -23.41 -12.23
N LEU A 430 -12.55 -23.02 -12.65
CA LEU A 430 -12.87 -22.73 -14.05
C LEU A 430 -12.88 -21.22 -14.28
N LYS A 431 -12.26 -20.77 -15.36
CA LYS A 431 -12.21 -19.37 -15.79
C LYS A 431 -13.13 -19.17 -16.99
N SER A 432 -14.02 -18.18 -16.95
CA SER A 432 -14.90 -17.85 -18.08
C SER A 432 -14.06 -17.31 -19.24
N MET A 433 -14.23 -17.84 -20.46
CA MET A 433 -13.53 -17.31 -21.65
C MET A 433 -13.90 -15.86 -21.99
N SER A 434 -14.97 -15.31 -21.38
CA SER A 434 -15.26 -13.88 -21.49
C SER A 434 -14.18 -12.99 -20.84
N ASP A 435 -13.28 -13.57 -20.03
CA ASP A 435 -12.08 -12.90 -19.51
C ASP A 435 -11.07 -12.57 -20.63
N VAL A 436 -11.06 -13.32 -21.73
CA VAL A 436 -10.17 -13.10 -22.88
C VAL A 436 -10.61 -11.88 -23.69
N GLU A 437 -11.93 -11.68 -23.88
CA GLU A 437 -12.47 -10.56 -24.67
C GLU A 437 -12.47 -9.23 -23.90
N LYS A 438 -12.61 -9.27 -22.58
CA LYS A 438 -12.48 -8.08 -21.70
C LYS A 438 -11.07 -7.94 -21.10
N GLY A 439 -10.11 -8.67 -21.69
CA GLY A 439 -8.82 -9.02 -21.11
C GLY A 439 -7.89 -7.83 -20.89
N ASN A 440 -7.85 -7.37 -19.64
CA ASN A 440 -6.66 -7.05 -18.82
C ASN A 440 -7.06 -6.10 -17.68
N ILE A 441 -7.97 -5.16 -17.95
CA ILE A 441 -8.29 -4.06 -17.03
C ILE A 441 -9.04 -4.55 -15.78
N GLU A 442 -10.08 -5.38 -15.96
CA GLU A 442 -10.92 -5.82 -14.82
C GLU A 442 -10.19 -6.84 -13.92
N HIS A 443 -9.41 -7.74 -14.52
CA HIS A 443 -8.59 -8.69 -13.76
C HIS A 443 -7.48 -7.97 -12.97
N ASP A 444 -6.93 -6.90 -13.55
CA ASP A 444 -5.92 -6.09 -12.89
C ASP A 444 -6.48 -5.33 -11.69
N ASN A 445 -7.75 -4.89 -11.72
CA ASN A 445 -8.40 -4.22 -10.58
C ASN A 445 -8.65 -5.18 -9.41
N GLU A 446 -9.13 -6.39 -9.66
CA GLU A 446 -9.29 -7.40 -8.60
C GLU A 446 -7.94 -7.73 -7.94
N LEU A 447 -6.91 -7.95 -8.77
CA LEU A 447 -5.57 -8.26 -8.28
C LEU A 447 -4.96 -7.08 -7.51
N LYS A 448 -5.16 -5.84 -8.01
CA LYS A 448 -4.76 -4.60 -7.35
C LYS A 448 -5.34 -4.54 -5.93
N CYS A 449 -6.64 -4.79 -5.80
CA CYS A 449 -7.31 -4.78 -4.51
C CYS A 449 -6.94 -5.97 -3.62
N GLU A 450 -6.66 -7.15 -4.18
CA GLU A 450 -6.07 -8.27 -3.43
C GLU A 450 -4.71 -7.86 -2.84
N ILE A 451 -3.85 -7.24 -3.64
CA ILE A 451 -2.54 -6.73 -3.21
C ILE A 451 -2.70 -5.67 -2.12
N TYR A 452 -3.65 -4.76 -2.26
CA TYR A 452 -3.95 -3.74 -1.27
C TYR A 452 -4.43 -4.34 0.05
N SER A 453 -5.42 -5.23 0.00
CA SER A 453 -5.94 -5.93 1.17
C SER A 453 -4.84 -6.75 1.86
N HIS A 454 -4.03 -7.47 1.09
CA HIS A 454 -2.91 -8.24 1.62
C HIS A 454 -1.88 -7.31 2.29
N THR A 455 -1.48 -6.23 1.62
CA THR A 455 -0.48 -5.27 2.12
C THR A 455 -0.96 -4.60 3.40
N PHE A 456 -2.23 -4.20 3.46
CA PHE A 456 -2.83 -3.64 4.66
C PHE A 456 -2.82 -4.65 5.83
N LYS A 457 -3.19 -5.91 5.58
CA LYS A 457 -3.19 -6.96 6.61
C LYS A 457 -1.79 -7.26 7.16
N THR A 458 -0.75 -7.18 6.33
CA THR A 458 0.63 -7.41 6.76
C THR A 458 1.36 -6.14 7.18
N ALA A 459 0.79 -4.97 6.92
CA ALA A 459 1.34 -3.71 7.39
C ALA A 459 1.38 -3.70 8.92
N LYS A 460 2.45 -3.12 9.46
CA LYS A 460 2.55 -2.82 10.89
C LYS A 460 2.35 -1.31 11.05
N PRO A 461 1.84 -0.84 12.20
CA PRO A 461 1.87 0.59 12.48
C PRO A 461 3.32 1.06 12.37
N ILE A 462 3.55 2.28 11.92
CA ILE A 462 4.92 2.79 11.89
C ILE A 462 5.50 2.62 13.29
N SER A 463 6.69 2.00 13.35
CA SER A 463 7.33 1.59 14.59
C SER A 463 7.12 2.64 15.69
N PHE A 464 6.30 2.30 16.68
CA PHE A 464 6.12 3.13 17.87
C PHE A 464 7.52 3.42 18.43
N PRO A 465 7.89 4.70 18.58
CA PRO A 465 7.03 5.86 18.85
C PRO A 465 6.98 6.92 17.71
N TYR A 466 7.16 6.53 16.45
CA TYR A 466 7.31 7.50 15.35
C TYR A 466 6.17 8.52 15.23
N ASN A 467 4.91 8.10 15.36
CA ASN A 467 3.73 8.98 15.19
C ASN A 467 3.46 9.89 16.41
N ASN A 468 4.12 9.62 17.55
CA ASN A 468 3.87 10.30 18.82
C ASN A 468 5.05 11.20 19.24
N PHE A 469 5.96 11.50 18.31
CA PHE A 469 7.21 12.21 18.59
C PHE A 469 7.16 13.62 17.99
N MET A 470 7.08 14.66 18.84
CA MET A 470 6.95 16.05 18.41
C MET A 470 8.12 16.52 17.53
N GLU A 471 9.32 15.99 17.79
CA GLU A 471 10.56 16.34 17.08
C GLU A 471 10.68 15.63 15.73
N ILE A 472 9.70 14.81 15.32
CA ILE A 472 9.68 14.22 13.97
C ILE A 472 9.70 15.30 12.89
N LYS A 473 9.06 16.45 13.16
CA LYS A 473 9.15 17.66 12.34
C LYS A 473 10.59 18.04 12.03
N ASN A 474 11.49 17.93 13.00
CA ASN A 474 12.89 18.33 12.80
C ASN A 474 13.59 17.36 11.84
N LEU A 475 13.25 16.08 11.87
CA LEU A 475 13.76 15.09 10.92
C LEU A 475 13.18 15.29 9.53
N GLU A 476 11.88 15.55 9.44
CA GLU A 476 11.23 15.89 8.18
C GLU A 476 11.87 17.16 7.57
N ILE A 477 11.87 18.28 8.28
CA ILE A 477 12.36 19.57 7.75
C ILE A 477 13.84 19.52 7.34
N GLN A 478 14.70 18.93 8.18
CA GLN A 478 16.14 18.89 7.94
C GLN A 478 16.54 17.77 6.96
N SER A 479 15.65 16.81 6.72
CA SER A 479 15.82 15.70 5.78
C SER A 479 17.18 14.99 5.84
N PRO A 480 17.64 14.55 7.03
CA PRO A 480 18.93 13.86 7.16
C PRO A 480 18.97 12.53 6.38
N THR A 481 17.80 11.95 6.10
CA THR A 481 17.66 10.75 5.25
C THR A 481 18.04 11.02 3.80
N THR A 482 17.65 12.16 3.24
CA THR A 482 18.05 12.56 1.87
C THR A 482 19.57 12.67 1.77
N LEU A 483 20.18 13.31 2.77
CA LEU A 483 21.63 13.43 2.83
C LEU A 483 22.32 12.06 2.97
N PHE A 484 21.76 11.16 3.78
CA PHE A 484 22.24 9.79 3.88
C PHE A 484 22.21 9.06 2.52
N PHE A 485 21.14 9.18 1.75
CA PHE A 485 21.08 8.60 0.43
C PHE A 485 22.02 9.27 -0.57
N ALA A 486 22.17 10.60 -0.53
CA ALA A 486 23.16 11.31 -1.35
C ALA A 486 24.59 10.84 -1.05
N HIS A 487 24.92 10.58 0.21
CA HIS A 487 26.19 10.00 0.62
C HIS A 487 26.47 8.63 -0.01
N LEU A 488 25.45 7.76 -0.05
CA LEU A 488 25.55 6.45 -0.67
C LEU A 488 25.68 6.57 -2.19
N TYR A 489 24.82 7.37 -2.82
CA TYR A 489 24.72 7.54 -4.27
C TYR A 489 26.03 8.07 -4.86
N TYR A 490 26.57 9.15 -4.28
CA TYR A 490 27.80 9.79 -4.78
C TYR A 490 29.08 9.23 -4.18
N ASN A 491 29.00 8.16 -3.37
CA ASN A 491 30.16 7.56 -2.70
C ASN A 491 31.02 8.58 -1.93
N TYR A 492 30.40 9.65 -1.41
CA TYR A 492 31.09 10.86 -0.95
C TYR A 492 32.19 10.60 0.10
N TYR A 493 32.01 9.62 0.98
CA TYR A 493 32.99 9.26 2.01
C TYR A 493 34.35 8.83 1.44
N ARG A 494 34.38 8.20 0.25
CA ARG A 494 35.63 7.83 -0.43
C ARG A 494 36.33 9.08 -0.96
N THR A 495 35.57 10.03 -1.49
CA THR A 495 36.07 11.29 -2.07
C THR A 495 36.58 12.25 -0.98
N TYR A 496 35.84 12.38 0.13
CA TYR A 496 36.21 13.26 1.24
C TYR A 496 37.46 12.76 2.00
N LYS A 497 37.58 11.45 2.27
CA LYS A 497 38.79 10.87 2.91
C LYS A 497 40.05 11.10 2.07
N LYS A 498 39.97 11.00 0.74
CA LYS A 498 41.10 11.33 -0.15
C LYS A 498 41.49 12.81 -0.04
N LYS A 499 40.53 13.75 -0.05
CA LYS A 499 40.82 15.19 0.13
C LYS A 499 41.44 15.52 1.49
N ARG A 500 40.99 14.90 2.59
CA ARG A 500 41.61 15.09 3.93
C ARG A 500 43.01 14.48 4.06
N GLN A 501 43.33 13.42 3.32
CA GLN A 501 44.70 12.89 3.26
C GLN A 501 45.65 13.82 2.49
N HIS A 502 45.16 14.55 1.48
CA HIS A 502 45.95 15.56 0.76
C HIS A 502 46.04 16.92 1.45
N LEU A 503 45.14 17.21 2.40
CA LEU A 503 45.18 18.43 3.24
C LEU A 503 45.95 18.25 4.56
N LYS A 504 46.62 17.10 4.74
CA LYS A 504 47.69 16.92 5.73
C LYS A 504 49.05 16.98 5.02
N ILE A 505 49.43 18.16 4.57
CA ILE A 505 50.82 18.54 4.28
C ILE A 505 51.08 19.86 4.98
#